data_AF-A0A934BSJ0-F1
#
_entry.id   AF-A0A934BSJ0-F1
#
_cell.length_a   1.000
_cell.length_b   1.000
_cell.length_c   1.000
_cell.angle_alpha   90.00
_cell.angle_beta   90.00
_cell.angle_gamma   90.00
#
_symmetry.space_group_name_H-M   'P 1'
#
loop_
_entity.id
_entity.type
_entity.pdbx_description
1 polymer ?
#
loop_
_entity_poly.entity_id
_entity_poly.type
_entity_poly.pdbx_seq_one_letter_code
_entity_poly.pdbx_strand_id
1 'polypeptide(L)'
;MIWLVRGLAFVLAGLLGGVACVVLNQISPLSALLGRHLLGLPLAGALLWFGAATLRRVAAPGGAWRAATRRCSGSAMCVCFLSPFAYLWHSAPSVDYFTFNFVFFNLSSAVFVCNANRLTFWLAEFYDDRLLALLARGSELFCYATLSFAVGAAGVGTWLIVRREGMGVGAAVNLLLETSWPWLVAMGLAPVCVTAALLWTAKAISLARFESLAAAGEEARRRNETQSR
;
A
#
# COMPACT_ATOMS: atom_id res chain seq x y z
N MET A 1 -13.28 0.77 18.24
CA MET A 1 -11.87 1.26 18.17
C MET A 1 -10.83 0.14 18.09
N ILE A 2 -10.91 -0.94 18.86
CA ILE A 2 -9.92 -2.06 18.79
C ILE A 2 -9.73 -2.61 17.37
N TRP A 3 -10.83 -2.84 16.63
CA TRP A 3 -10.78 -3.30 15.23
C TRP A 3 -10.09 -2.31 14.29
N LEU A 4 -10.19 -1.01 14.54
CA LEU A 4 -9.55 0.03 13.75
C LEU A 4 -8.02 -0.05 13.92
N VAL A 5 -7.55 -0.02 15.17
CA VAL A 5 -6.11 -0.07 15.48
C VAL A 5 -5.47 -1.36 14.96
N ARG A 6 -6.13 -2.50 15.15
CA ARG A 6 -5.67 -3.80 14.63
C ARG A 6 -5.64 -3.81 13.11
N GLY A 7 -6.72 -3.38 12.47
CA GLY A 7 -6.81 -3.30 11.01
C GLY A 7 -5.70 -2.43 10.41
N LEU A 8 -5.47 -1.23 10.96
CA LEU A 8 -4.39 -0.34 10.55
C LEU A 8 -3.01 -0.99 10.77
N ALA A 9 -2.79 -1.68 11.90
CA ALA A 9 -1.54 -2.37 12.17
C ALA A 9 -1.22 -3.46 11.14
N PHE A 10 -2.21 -4.28 10.76
CA PHE A 10 -2.03 -5.31 9.74
C PHE A 10 -1.75 -4.72 8.35
N VAL A 11 -2.45 -3.64 7.97
CA VAL A 11 -2.18 -2.95 6.71
C VAL A 11 -0.75 -2.40 6.70
N LEU A 12 -0.30 -1.77 7.78
CA LEU A 12 1.06 -1.25 7.93
C LEU A 12 2.12 -2.35 7.83
N ALA A 13 1.90 -3.47 8.53
CA ALA A 13 2.78 -4.62 8.48
C ALA A 13 2.87 -5.21 7.08
N GLY A 14 1.74 -5.30 6.37
CA GLY A 14 1.70 -5.73 4.97
C GLY A 14 2.45 -4.79 4.03
N LEU A 15 2.26 -3.47 4.16
CA LEU A 15 2.95 -2.48 3.33
C LEU A 15 4.47 -2.52 3.56
N LEU A 16 4.90 -2.40 4.82
CA LEU A 16 6.33 -2.41 5.17
C LEU A 16 6.98 -3.76 4.88
N GLY A 17 6.28 -4.86 5.11
CA GLY A 17 6.75 -6.21 4.75
C GLY A 17 6.92 -6.37 3.24
N GLY A 18 6.00 -5.83 2.44
CA GLY A 18 6.13 -5.78 0.98
C GLY A 18 7.33 -4.96 0.52
N VAL A 19 7.52 -3.75 1.08
CA VAL A 19 8.69 -2.90 0.81
C VAL A 19 9.99 -3.63 1.17
N ALA A 20 10.05 -4.24 2.35
CA ALA A 20 11.23 -5.01 2.78
C ALA A 20 11.52 -6.16 1.82
N CYS A 21 10.51 -6.89 1.34
CA CYS A 21 10.71 -7.95 0.34
C CYS A 21 11.28 -7.39 -0.97
N VAL A 22 10.76 -6.26 -1.46
CA VAL A 22 11.24 -5.62 -2.69
C VAL A 22 12.68 -5.15 -2.54
N VAL A 23 13.00 -4.47 -1.43
CA VAL A 23 14.35 -3.94 -1.14
C VAL A 23 15.36 -5.06 -0.91
N LEU A 24 15.01 -6.12 -0.17
CA LEU A 24 15.90 -7.26 0.03
C LEU A 24 16.22 -7.98 -1.28
N ASN A 25 15.25 -8.05 -2.19
CA ASN A 25 15.47 -8.58 -3.54
C ASN A 25 16.43 -7.70 -4.37
N GLN A 26 16.71 -6.45 -3.95
CA GLN A 26 17.70 -5.58 -4.60
C GLN A 26 19.12 -5.79 -4.13
N ILE A 27 19.28 -6.19 -2.87
CA ILE A 27 20.57 -6.15 -2.19
C ILE A 27 21.30 -7.50 -2.31
N SER A 28 20.58 -8.61 -2.55
CA SER A 28 21.18 -9.94 -2.55
C SER A 28 21.04 -10.67 -3.89
N PRO A 29 22.13 -11.21 -4.48
CA PRO A 29 22.05 -12.02 -5.68
C PRO A 29 21.38 -13.37 -5.37
N LEU A 30 20.12 -13.46 -5.78
CA LEU A 30 19.16 -14.58 -5.96
C LEU A 30 19.38 -16.01 -5.43
N SER A 31 20.58 -16.56 -5.21
CA SER A 31 20.74 -18.02 -5.04
C SER A 31 20.57 -18.54 -3.60
N ALA A 32 20.78 -17.73 -2.56
CA ALA A 32 20.80 -18.22 -1.17
C ALA A 32 19.46 -18.14 -0.41
N LEU A 33 18.45 -17.46 -0.97
CA LEU A 33 17.24 -17.05 -0.24
C LEU A 33 15.91 -17.49 -0.90
N LEU A 34 16.00 -18.26 -1.99
CA LEU A 34 14.89 -18.68 -2.86
C LEU A 34 13.70 -19.32 -2.10
N GLY A 35 13.96 -20.06 -1.02
CA GLY A 35 12.93 -20.72 -0.22
C GLY A 35 12.19 -19.84 0.79
N ARG A 36 12.79 -18.71 1.24
CA ARG A 36 12.18 -17.82 2.24
C ARG A 36 11.39 -16.66 1.62
N HIS A 37 11.69 -16.28 0.38
CA HIS A 37 11.02 -15.17 -0.30
C HIS A 37 9.70 -15.54 -1.00
N LEU A 38 9.49 -16.81 -1.36
CA LEU A 38 8.22 -17.28 -1.95
C LEU A 38 7.01 -17.00 -1.05
N LEU A 39 7.21 -16.95 0.27
CA LEU A 39 6.14 -16.65 1.24
C LEU A 39 6.05 -15.17 1.59
N GLY A 40 7.08 -14.36 1.34
CA GLY A 40 7.16 -12.98 1.82
C GLY A 40 6.09 -12.06 1.20
N LEU A 41 6.04 -12.01 -0.14
CA LEU A 41 5.05 -11.19 -0.85
C LEU A 41 3.61 -11.71 -0.68
N PRO A 42 3.32 -13.02 -0.73
CA PRO A 42 1.99 -13.53 -0.41
C PRO A 42 1.57 -13.23 1.03
N LEU A 43 2.47 -13.36 2.00
CA LEU A 43 2.18 -13.01 3.40
C LEU A 43 1.90 -11.52 3.55
N ALA A 44 2.68 -10.65 2.89
CA ALA A 44 2.42 -9.22 2.85
C ALA A 44 1.02 -8.94 2.28
N GLY A 45 0.67 -9.55 1.14
CA GLY A 45 -0.67 -9.47 0.55
C GLY A 45 -1.78 -9.96 1.48
N ALA A 46 -1.56 -11.08 2.17
CA ALA A 46 -2.50 -11.64 3.13
C ALA A 46 -2.73 -10.71 4.34
N LEU A 47 -1.66 -10.07 4.84
CA LEU A 47 -1.74 -9.06 5.91
C LEU A 47 -2.50 -7.81 5.46
N LEU A 48 -2.27 -7.34 4.23
CA LEU A 48 -3.03 -6.24 3.64
C LEU A 48 -4.52 -6.58 3.55
N TRP A 49 -4.83 -7.78 3.06
CA TRP A 49 -6.20 -8.24 2.91
C TRP A 49 -6.89 -8.41 4.27
N PHE A 50 -6.24 -9.07 5.22
CA PHE A 50 -6.75 -9.27 6.57
C PHE A 50 -6.95 -7.94 7.29
N GLY A 51 -6.00 -7.00 7.16
CA GLY A 51 -6.11 -5.65 7.69
C GLY A 51 -7.31 -4.91 7.11
N ALA A 52 -7.45 -4.87 5.79
CA ALA A 52 -8.58 -4.24 5.12
C ALA A 52 -9.93 -4.90 5.48
N ALA A 53 -9.98 -6.23 5.57
CA ALA A 53 -11.15 -6.97 6.00
C ALA A 53 -11.54 -6.66 7.46
N THR A 54 -10.54 -6.47 8.33
CA THR A 54 -10.74 -6.07 9.72
C THR A 54 -11.31 -4.65 9.81
N LEU A 55 -10.81 -3.72 8.99
CA LEU A 55 -11.31 -2.33 8.92
C LEU A 55 -12.78 -2.24 8.49
N ARG A 56 -13.29 -3.19 7.70
CA ARG A 56 -14.71 -3.25 7.33
C ARG A 56 -15.65 -3.42 8.53
N ARG A 57 -15.16 -3.98 9.64
CA ARG A 57 -15.95 -4.16 10.88
C ARG A 57 -16.11 -2.85 11.66
N VAL A 58 -15.41 -1.79 11.28
CA VAL A 58 -15.53 -0.47 11.92
C VAL A 58 -16.77 0.23 11.36
N ALA A 59 -17.82 0.34 12.18
CA ALA A 59 -19.10 0.94 11.76
C ALA A 59 -19.09 2.48 11.72
N ALA A 60 -18.15 3.11 12.44
CA ALA A 60 -18.17 4.54 12.74
C ALA A 60 -18.09 5.51 11.53
N PRO A 61 -17.27 5.27 10.49
CA PRO A 61 -17.03 6.31 9.47
C PRO A 61 -17.99 6.22 8.26
N GLY A 62 -19.16 5.59 8.43
CA GLY A 62 -20.28 5.70 7.49
C GLY A 62 -20.17 4.88 6.19
N GLY A 63 -20.90 5.32 5.16
CA GLY A 63 -21.02 4.61 3.86
C GLY A 63 -19.77 4.70 2.99
N ALA A 64 -19.13 5.88 2.95
CA ALA A 64 -17.94 6.13 2.15
C ALA A 64 -16.74 5.28 2.63
N TRP A 65 -16.56 5.15 3.95
CA TRP A 65 -15.61 4.22 4.55
C TRP A 65 -15.84 2.77 4.15
N ARG A 66 -17.09 2.30 4.19
CA ARG A 66 -17.43 0.94 3.76
C ARG A 66 -17.16 0.69 2.28
N ALA A 67 -17.28 1.72 1.44
CA ALA A 67 -16.90 1.62 0.03
C ALA A 67 -15.36 1.58 -0.14
N ALA A 68 -14.63 2.46 0.53
CA ALA A 68 -13.16 2.52 0.48
C ALA A 68 -12.52 1.23 1.02
N THR A 69 -13.00 0.71 2.16
CA THR A 69 -12.50 -0.55 2.75
C THR A 69 -12.79 -1.76 1.86
N ARG A 70 -13.94 -1.80 1.16
CA ARG A 70 -14.24 -2.84 0.16
C ARG A 70 -13.27 -2.79 -1.01
N ARG A 71 -12.98 -1.60 -1.54
CA ARG A 71 -12.00 -1.42 -2.64
C ARG A 71 -10.60 -1.83 -2.21
N CYS A 72 -10.14 -1.39 -1.04
CA CYS A 72 -8.86 -1.84 -0.45
C CYS A 72 -8.80 -3.36 -0.27
N SER A 73 -9.88 -3.98 0.23
CA SER A 73 -9.92 -5.43 0.43
C SER A 73 -9.86 -6.17 -0.90
N GLY A 74 -10.59 -5.72 -1.92
CA GLY A 74 -10.52 -6.30 -3.27
C GLY A 74 -9.13 -6.17 -3.88
N SER A 75 -8.52 -4.99 -3.84
CA SER A 75 -7.17 -4.80 -4.38
C SER A 75 -6.11 -5.57 -3.59
N ALA A 76 -6.21 -5.65 -2.26
CA ALA A 76 -5.30 -6.46 -1.44
C ALA A 76 -5.44 -7.95 -1.74
N MET A 77 -6.65 -8.44 -2.01
CA MET A 77 -6.88 -9.82 -2.45
C MET A 77 -6.15 -10.07 -3.77
N CYS A 78 -6.30 -9.19 -4.76
CA CYS A 78 -5.56 -9.29 -6.02
C CYS A 78 -4.04 -9.30 -5.78
N VAL A 79 -3.51 -8.40 -4.95
CA VAL A 79 -2.07 -8.37 -4.60
C VAL A 79 -1.63 -9.70 -3.98
N CYS A 80 -2.41 -10.27 -3.05
CA CYS A 80 -2.12 -11.55 -2.44
C CYS A 80 -2.08 -12.68 -3.48
N PHE A 81 -3.11 -12.81 -4.31
CA PHE A 81 -3.21 -13.87 -5.32
C PHE A 81 -2.17 -13.73 -6.44
N LEU A 82 -1.81 -12.50 -6.80
CA LEU A 82 -0.89 -12.24 -7.91
C LEU A 82 0.58 -12.20 -7.47
N SER A 83 0.85 -12.10 -6.17
CA SER A 83 2.22 -12.07 -5.64
C SER A 83 3.13 -13.25 -6.04
N PRO A 84 2.67 -14.51 -6.21
CA PRO A 84 3.53 -15.58 -6.72
C PRO A 84 4.02 -15.30 -8.15
N PHE A 85 3.24 -14.58 -8.96
CA PHE A 85 3.60 -14.24 -10.34
C PHE A 85 4.71 -13.19 -10.42
N ALA A 86 4.92 -12.36 -9.38
CA ALA A 86 6.09 -11.50 -9.33
C ALA A 86 7.39 -12.31 -9.27
N TYR A 87 7.38 -13.42 -8.55
CA TYR A 87 8.50 -14.36 -8.52
C TYR A 87 8.64 -15.12 -9.86
N LEU A 88 7.54 -15.71 -10.35
CA LEU A 88 7.56 -16.49 -11.59
C LEU A 88 7.97 -15.65 -12.81
N TRP A 89 7.56 -14.39 -12.86
CA TRP A 89 7.98 -13.45 -13.89
C TRP A 89 9.50 -13.22 -13.86
N HIS A 90 10.09 -13.12 -12.67
CA HIS A 90 11.54 -12.95 -12.56
C HIS A 90 12.32 -14.20 -13.02
N SER A 91 11.77 -15.40 -12.80
CA SER A 91 12.36 -16.66 -13.27
C SER A 91 12.18 -16.89 -14.78
N ALA A 92 11.09 -16.40 -15.38
CA ALA A 92 10.76 -16.60 -16.78
C ALA A 92 10.09 -15.34 -17.39
N PRO A 93 10.85 -14.24 -17.58
CA PRO A 93 10.28 -12.96 -18.02
C PRO A 93 9.82 -12.97 -19.48
N SER A 94 10.27 -13.95 -20.28
CA SER A 94 9.88 -14.13 -21.68
C SER A 94 8.47 -14.71 -21.86
N VAL A 95 7.81 -15.15 -20.79
CA VAL A 95 6.48 -15.74 -20.85
C VAL A 95 5.42 -14.63 -20.67
N ASP A 96 4.70 -14.32 -21.76
CA ASP A 96 3.69 -13.25 -21.79
C ASP A 96 2.64 -13.36 -20.66
N TYR A 97 2.23 -14.58 -20.32
CA TYR A 97 1.29 -14.83 -19.23
C TYR A 97 1.81 -14.33 -17.87
N PHE A 98 3.10 -14.52 -17.57
CA PHE A 98 3.69 -14.02 -16.33
C PHE A 98 3.85 -12.51 -16.36
N THR A 99 4.22 -11.94 -17.50
CA THR A 99 4.30 -10.49 -17.69
C THR A 99 2.95 -9.82 -17.48
N PHE A 100 1.87 -10.36 -18.04
CA PHE A 100 0.52 -9.84 -17.84
C PHE A 100 0.11 -9.86 -16.36
N ASN A 101 0.32 -10.99 -15.67
CA ASN A 101 0.00 -11.11 -14.24
C ASN A 101 0.86 -10.18 -13.37
N PHE A 102 2.12 -9.98 -13.73
CA PHE A 102 3.00 -9.03 -13.04
C PHE A 102 2.54 -7.58 -13.21
N VAL A 103 2.13 -7.18 -14.42
CA VAL A 103 1.54 -5.85 -14.66
C VAL A 103 0.26 -5.70 -13.82
N PHE A 104 -0.60 -6.71 -13.81
CA PHE A 104 -1.84 -6.69 -13.04
C PHE A 104 -1.60 -6.64 -11.52
N PHE A 105 -0.56 -7.31 -11.02
CA PHE A 105 -0.08 -7.21 -9.64
C PHE A 105 0.32 -5.77 -9.28
N ASN A 106 1.13 -5.12 -10.12
CA ASN A 106 1.59 -3.75 -9.89
C ASN A 106 0.43 -2.76 -9.92
N LEU A 107 -0.50 -2.90 -10.88
CA LEU A 107 -1.69 -2.06 -10.96
C LEU A 107 -2.59 -2.25 -9.73
N SER A 108 -2.80 -3.49 -9.30
CA SER A 108 -3.56 -3.80 -8.08
C SER A 108 -2.92 -3.20 -6.84
N SER A 109 -1.59 -3.21 -6.76
CA SER A 109 -0.82 -2.59 -5.67
C SER A 109 -0.97 -1.07 -5.67
N ALA A 110 -0.85 -0.42 -6.83
CA ALA A 110 -1.07 1.01 -6.98
C ALA A 110 -2.50 1.43 -6.58
N VAL A 111 -3.50 0.68 -7.03
CA VAL A 111 -4.90 0.87 -6.64
C VAL A 111 -5.09 0.69 -5.13
N PHE A 112 -4.41 -0.29 -4.52
CA PHE A 112 -4.45 -0.47 -3.07
C PHE A 112 -3.92 0.76 -2.34
N VAL A 113 -2.75 1.26 -2.72
CA VAL A 113 -2.11 2.44 -2.11
C VAL A 113 -3.02 3.67 -2.20
N CYS A 114 -3.62 3.92 -3.38
CA CYS A 114 -4.56 5.02 -3.55
C CYS A 114 -5.81 4.88 -2.65
N ASN A 115 -6.38 3.69 -2.55
CA ASN A 115 -7.53 3.45 -1.66
C ASN A 115 -7.13 3.53 -0.17
N ALA A 116 -5.90 3.16 0.20
CA ALA A 116 -5.40 3.30 1.55
C ALA A 116 -5.25 4.78 1.96
N ASN A 117 -4.79 5.64 1.05
CA ASN A 117 -4.80 7.09 1.26
C ASN A 117 -6.22 7.63 1.47
N ARG A 118 -7.20 7.16 0.68
CA ARG A 118 -8.62 7.51 0.88
C ARG A 118 -9.16 7.04 2.23
N LEU A 119 -8.77 5.85 2.70
CA LEU A 119 -9.14 5.40 4.04
C LEU A 119 -8.63 6.35 5.11
N THR A 120 -7.37 6.78 4.99
CA THR A 120 -6.78 7.76 5.92
C THR A 120 -7.52 9.10 5.86
N PHE A 121 -7.93 9.55 4.68
CA PHE A 121 -8.75 10.76 4.52
C PHE A 121 -10.09 10.65 5.27
N TRP A 122 -10.85 9.57 5.06
CA TRP A 122 -12.13 9.38 5.77
C TRP A 122 -11.96 9.25 7.28
N LEU A 123 -10.84 8.67 7.71
CA LEU A 123 -10.50 8.60 9.12
C LEU A 123 -10.19 9.98 9.70
N ALA A 124 -9.48 10.82 8.93
CA ALA A 124 -9.17 12.19 9.31
C ALA A 124 -10.43 13.05 9.43
N GLU A 125 -11.36 12.94 8.47
CA GLU A 125 -12.67 13.61 8.57
C GLU A 125 -13.47 13.14 9.80
N PHE A 126 -13.47 11.84 10.09
CA PHE A 126 -14.13 11.31 11.28
C PHE A 126 -13.53 11.87 12.58
N TYR A 127 -12.23 12.17 12.60
CA TYR A 127 -11.55 12.76 13.75
C TYR A 127 -11.50 14.30 13.74
N ASP A 128 -12.09 14.95 12.74
CA ASP A 128 -11.96 16.39 12.46
C ASP A 128 -10.50 16.86 12.42
N ASP A 129 -9.58 16.01 11.93
CA ASP A 129 -8.17 16.31 11.79
C ASP A 129 -7.87 16.84 10.37
N ARG A 130 -7.90 18.16 10.24
CA ARG A 130 -7.66 18.84 8.95
C ARG A 130 -6.27 18.59 8.38
N LEU A 131 -5.25 18.45 9.23
CA LEU A 131 -3.88 18.23 8.78
C LEU A 131 -3.76 16.82 8.18
N LEU A 132 -4.27 15.81 8.86
CA LEU A 132 -4.27 14.44 8.36
C LEU A 132 -5.09 14.31 7.07
N ALA A 133 -6.23 15.01 6.97
CA ALA A 133 -7.05 15.01 5.77
C ALA A 133 -6.32 15.63 4.57
N LEU A 134 -5.64 16.77 4.79
CA LEU A 134 -4.86 17.44 3.76
C LEU A 134 -3.67 16.59 3.31
N LEU A 135 -2.96 15.98 4.25
CA LEU A 135 -1.84 15.08 3.95
C LEU A 135 -2.31 13.82 3.19
N ALA A 136 -3.45 13.24 3.56
CA ALA A 136 -4.03 12.09 2.87
C ALA A 136 -4.39 12.41 1.42
N ARG A 137 -5.00 13.58 1.19
CA ARG A 137 -5.34 14.05 -0.17
C ARG A 137 -4.11 14.41 -0.98
N GLY A 138 -3.12 15.04 -0.36
CA GLY A 138 -1.81 15.32 -0.96
C GLY A 138 -1.08 14.04 -1.38
N SER A 139 -1.10 13.01 -0.52
CA SER A 139 -0.53 11.69 -0.83
C SER A 139 -1.28 10.98 -1.96
N GLU A 140 -2.61 11.07 -2.01
CA GLU A 140 -3.38 10.53 -3.14
C GLU A 140 -2.98 11.20 -4.46
N LEU A 141 -2.88 12.54 -4.49
CA LEU A 141 -2.43 13.29 -5.67
C LEU A 141 -0.99 12.93 -6.04
N PHE A 142 -0.11 12.80 -5.05
CA PHE A 142 1.27 12.35 -5.26
C PHE A 142 1.32 10.96 -5.89
N CYS A 143 0.50 10.00 -5.43
CA CYS A 143 0.40 8.67 -6.03
C CYS A 143 0.02 8.76 -7.52
N TYR A 144 -1.04 9.51 -7.85
CA TYR A 144 -1.46 9.67 -9.25
C TYR A 144 -0.42 10.37 -10.11
N ALA A 145 0.22 11.41 -9.58
CA ALA A 145 1.27 12.14 -10.28
C ALA A 145 2.48 11.24 -10.56
N THR A 146 2.94 10.47 -9.57
CA THR A 146 4.05 9.53 -9.73
C THR A 146 3.72 8.42 -10.73
N LEU A 147 2.51 7.85 -10.67
CA LEU A 147 2.06 6.83 -11.64
C LEU A 147 1.98 7.41 -13.06
N SER A 148 1.37 8.58 -13.22
CA SER A 148 1.22 9.24 -14.52
C SER A 148 2.58 9.62 -15.11
N PHE A 149 3.49 10.13 -14.27
CA PHE A 149 4.85 10.44 -14.67
C PHE A 149 5.61 9.18 -15.06
N ALA A 150 5.53 8.09 -14.28
CA ALA A 150 6.23 6.85 -14.58
C ALA A 150 5.75 6.25 -15.92
N VAL A 151 4.44 6.19 -16.15
CA VAL A 151 3.86 5.72 -17.42
C VAL A 151 4.25 6.64 -18.57
N GLY A 152 4.17 7.96 -18.38
CA GLY A 152 4.55 8.95 -19.39
C GLY A 152 6.04 8.88 -19.75
N ALA A 153 6.91 8.80 -18.75
CA ALA A 153 8.36 8.67 -18.93
C ALA A 153 8.71 7.36 -19.65
N ALA A 154 8.08 6.24 -19.27
CA ALA A 154 8.27 4.96 -19.96
C ALA A 154 7.81 5.04 -21.42
N GLY A 155 6.65 5.66 -21.69
CA GLY A 155 6.14 5.84 -23.04
C GLY A 155 7.03 6.73 -23.92
N VAL A 156 7.42 7.90 -23.43
CA VAL A 156 8.31 8.84 -24.14
C VAL A 156 9.69 8.23 -24.33
N GLY A 157 10.26 7.60 -23.30
CA GLY A 157 11.55 6.92 -23.38
C GLY A 157 11.53 5.83 -24.45
N THR A 158 10.49 4.99 -24.44
CA THR A 158 10.37 3.88 -25.40
C THR A 158 10.27 4.43 -26.82
N TRP A 159 9.44 5.46 -27.03
CA TRP A 159 9.29 6.11 -28.32
C TRP A 159 10.60 6.73 -28.83
N LEU A 160 11.38 7.40 -27.97
CA LEU A 160 12.67 7.99 -28.32
C LEU A 160 13.68 6.93 -28.74
N ILE A 161 13.77 5.81 -28.01
CA ILE A 161 14.69 4.72 -28.31
C ILE A 161 14.32 4.06 -29.64
N VAL A 162 13.03 3.76 -29.86
CA VAL A 162 12.54 3.21 -31.13
C VAL A 162 12.87 4.13 -32.30
N ARG A 163 12.66 5.45 -32.13
CA ARG A 163 12.93 6.46 -33.17
C ARG A 163 14.42 6.64 -33.48
N ARG A 164 15.29 6.59 -32.48
CA ARG A 164 16.72 6.88 -32.63
C ARG A 164 17.55 5.66 -33.01
N GLU A 165 17.28 4.53 -32.38
CA GLU A 165 18.09 3.32 -32.50
C GLU A 165 17.52 2.33 -33.52
N GLY A 166 16.34 2.61 -34.09
CA GLY A 166 15.66 1.71 -35.03
C GLY A 166 15.26 0.37 -34.41
N MET A 167 15.26 0.26 -33.07
CA MET A 167 14.94 -0.95 -32.34
C MET A 167 13.44 -1.22 -32.29
N GLY A 168 13.07 -2.50 -32.17
CA GLY A 168 11.70 -2.91 -31.87
C GLY A 168 11.27 -2.44 -30.48
N VAL A 169 9.96 -2.17 -30.31
CA VAL A 169 9.37 -1.65 -29.07
C VAL A 169 9.74 -2.49 -27.84
N GLY A 170 9.72 -3.83 -27.96
CA GLY A 170 10.08 -4.72 -26.85
C GLY A 170 11.54 -4.57 -26.39
N ALA A 171 12.48 -4.45 -27.34
CA ALA A 171 13.90 -4.24 -27.01
C ALA A 171 14.13 -2.87 -26.35
N ALA A 172 13.42 -1.83 -26.81
CA ALA A 172 13.47 -0.50 -26.22
C ALA A 172 12.95 -0.47 -24.77
N VAL A 173 11.87 -1.21 -24.48
CA VAL A 173 11.33 -1.34 -23.12
C VAL A 173 12.30 -2.08 -22.22
N ASN A 174 12.87 -3.20 -22.68
CA ASN A 174 13.85 -3.95 -21.89
C ASN A 174 15.08 -3.09 -21.56
N LEU A 175 15.60 -2.35 -22.54
CA LEU A 175 16.73 -1.43 -22.32
C LEU A 175 16.40 -0.35 -21.28
N LEU A 176 15.19 0.21 -21.32
CA LEU A 176 14.73 1.19 -20.31
C LEU A 176 14.64 0.58 -18.92
N LEU A 177 14.07 -0.62 -18.83
CA LEU A 177 13.95 -1.33 -17.56
C LEU A 177 15.34 -1.62 -16.99
N GLU A 178 16.27 -2.12 -17.78
CA GLU A 178 17.65 -2.41 -17.33
C GLU A 178 18.39 -1.13 -16.89
N THR A 179 18.27 -0.05 -17.66
CA THR A 179 19.01 1.19 -17.40
C THR A 179 18.42 2.00 -16.25
N SER A 180 17.08 2.01 -16.13
CA SER A 180 16.35 2.87 -15.19
C SER A 180 15.74 2.11 -14.02
N TRP A 181 16.02 0.80 -13.90
CA TRP A 181 15.51 -0.09 -12.87
C TRP A 181 15.53 0.52 -11.44
N PRO A 182 16.66 1.08 -10.94
CA PRO A 182 16.72 1.61 -9.59
C PRO A 182 15.78 2.81 -9.37
N TRP A 183 15.67 3.66 -10.39
CA TRP A 183 14.79 4.83 -10.37
C TRP A 183 13.33 4.42 -10.39
N LEU A 184 12.96 3.43 -11.21
CA LEU A 184 11.60 2.90 -11.27
C LEU A 184 11.16 2.32 -9.92
N VAL A 185 12.05 1.62 -9.22
CA VAL A 185 11.78 1.14 -7.87
C VAL A 185 11.66 2.27 -6.86
N ALA A 186 12.55 3.26 -6.89
CA ALA A 186 12.45 4.41 -6.00
C ALA A 186 11.12 5.17 -6.21
N MET A 187 10.72 5.38 -7.47
CA MET A 187 9.44 5.99 -7.82
C MET A 187 8.24 5.15 -7.40
N GLY A 188 8.33 3.82 -7.49
CA GLY A 188 7.27 2.93 -7.01
C GLY A 188 7.16 2.87 -5.48
N LEU A 189 8.28 2.92 -4.77
CA LEU A 189 8.34 2.84 -3.31
C LEU A 189 7.97 4.14 -2.61
N ALA A 190 8.27 5.31 -3.19
CA ALA A 190 8.00 6.59 -2.55
C ALA A 190 6.51 6.77 -2.16
N PRO A 191 5.51 6.52 -3.04
CA PRO A 191 4.11 6.58 -2.67
C PRO A 191 3.71 5.58 -1.58
N VAL A 192 4.33 4.39 -1.58
CA VAL A 192 4.09 3.34 -0.57
C VAL A 192 4.58 3.81 0.80
N CYS A 193 5.79 4.39 0.88
CA CYS A 193 6.38 4.91 2.11
C CYS A 193 5.56 6.07 2.69
N VAL A 194 5.13 7.02 1.85
CA VAL A 194 4.28 8.13 2.28
C VAL A 194 2.95 7.60 2.82
N THR A 195 2.33 6.65 2.12
CA THR A 195 1.07 6.03 2.57
C THR A 195 1.24 5.27 3.88
N ALA A 196 2.34 4.54 4.06
CA ALA A 196 2.65 3.86 5.32
C ALA A 196 2.85 4.85 6.48
N ALA A 197 3.53 5.97 6.25
CA ALA A 197 3.69 7.04 7.24
C ALA A 197 2.34 7.65 7.63
N LEU A 198 1.44 7.88 6.67
CA LEU A 198 0.10 8.38 6.96
C LEU A 198 -0.75 7.40 7.76
N LEU A 199 -0.73 6.12 7.39
CA LEU A 199 -1.41 5.07 8.15
C LEU A 199 -0.85 4.94 9.57
N TRP A 200 0.44 5.19 9.75
CA TRP A 200 1.07 5.21 11.08
C TRP A 200 0.54 6.37 11.92
N THR A 201 0.54 7.58 11.37
CA THR A 201 -0.02 8.76 12.03
C THR A 201 -1.50 8.56 12.37
N ALA A 202 -2.29 8.04 11.42
CA ALA A 202 -3.70 7.71 11.62
C ALA A 202 -3.91 6.70 12.77
N LYS A 203 -3.06 5.67 12.84
CA LYS A 203 -3.07 4.68 13.93
C LYS A 203 -2.71 5.31 15.28
N ALA A 204 -1.68 6.16 15.32
CA ALA A 204 -1.23 6.83 16.52
C ALA A 204 -2.33 7.76 17.09
N ILE A 205 -2.98 8.56 16.24
CA ILE A 205 -4.13 9.40 16.61
C ILE A 205 -5.27 8.54 17.15
N SER A 206 -5.59 7.42 16.47
CA SER A 206 -6.63 6.49 16.90
C SER A 206 -6.37 5.91 18.29
N LEU A 207 -5.11 5.63 18.62
CA LEU A 207 -4.68 5.14 19.92
C LEU A 207 -4.80 6.23 21.00
N ALA A 208 -4.28 7.43 20.76
CA ALA A 208 -4.34 8.53 21.71
C ALA A 208 -5.79 8.88 22.08
N ARG A 209 -6.71 8.88 21.11
CA ARG A 209 -8.15 9.09 21.36
C ARG A 209 -8.78 7.97 22.17
N PHE A 210 -8.29 6.73 22.03
CA PHE A 210 -8.80 5.60 22.82
C PHE A 210 -8.41 5.75 24.29
N GLU A 211 -7.16 6.11 24.55
CA GLU A 211 -6.64 6.35 25.89
C GLU A 211 -7.38 7.49 26.59
N SER A 212 -7.65 8.60 25.89
CA SER A 212 -8.41 9.72 26.47
C SER A 212 -9.84 9.34 26.84
N LEU A 213 -10.51 8.51 26.03
CA LEU A 213 -11.87 8.05 26.32
C LEU A 213 -11.90 7.06 27.49
N ALA A 214 -10.88 6.20 27.60
CA ALA A 214 -10.75 5.29 28.72
C ALA A 214 -10.56 6.05 30.05
N ALA A 215 -9.68 7.05 30.06
CA ALA A 215 -9.44 7.91 31.22
C ALA A 215 -10.71 8.67 31.66
N ALA A 216 -11.43 9.28 30.72
CA ALA A 216 -12.68 9.99 31.02
C ALA A 216 -13.77 9.06 31.59
N GLY A 217 -13.87 7.84 31.09
CA GLY A 217 -14.81 6.83 31.61
C GLY A 217 -14.47 6.39 33.04
N GLU A 218 -13.18 6.25 33.35
CA GLU A 218 -12.73 5.91 34.70
C GLU A 218 -12.99 7.06 35.69
N GLU A 219 -12.75 8.31 35.29
CA GLU A 219 -13.09 9.48 36.10
C GLU A 219 -14.60 9.60 36.37
N ALA A 220 -15.44 9.36 35.37
CA ALA A 220 -16.89 9.36 35.54
C ALA A 220 -17.35 8.27 36.51
N ARG A 221 -16.75 7.07 36.43
CA ARG A 221 -17.02 5.98 37.37
C ARG A 221 -16.64 6.35 38.80
N ARG A 222 -15.44 6.92 39.01
CA ARG A 222 -14.99 7.37 40.33
C ARG A 222 -15.91 8.45 40.91
N ARG A 223 -16.38 9.40 40.10
CA ARG A 223 -17.35 10.43 40.54
C ARG A 223 -18.67 9.81 41.02
N ASN A 224 -19.21 8.84 40.29
CA ASN A 224 -20.44 8.16 40.69
C ASN A 224 -20.27 7.36 42.00
N GLU A 225 -19.14 6.69 42.19
CA GLU A 225 -18.84 5.95 43.44
C GLU A 225 -18.67 6.88 44.65
N THR A 226 -18.23 8.14 44.43
CA THR A 226 -18.08 9.15 45.48
C THR A 226 -19.42 9.81 45.84
N GLN A 227 -20.35 9.94 44.90
CA GLN A 227 -21.71 10.47 45.15
C GLN A 227 -22.66 9.45 45.80
N SER A 228 -22.35 8.15 45.72
CA SER A 228 -23.13 7.09 46.35
C SER A 228 -22.76 6.82 47.82
N ARG A 229 -21.82 7.57 48.39
CA ARG A 229 -21.39 7.49 49.79
C ARG A 229 -21.79 8.75 50.54
#